data_AF-A0A660W707-F1
#
_entry.id   AF-A0A660W707-F1
#
_cell.length_a   1.000
_cell.length_b   1.000
_cell.length_c   1.000
_cell.angle_alpha   90.00
_cell.angle_beta   90.00
_cell.angle_gamma   90.00
#
_symmetry.space_group_name_H-M   'P 1'
#
loop_
_entity.id
_entity.type
_entity.pdbx_description
1 polymer ?
#
loop_
_entity_poly.entity_id
_entity_poly.type
_entity_poly.pdbx_seq_one_letter_code
_entity_poly.pdbx_strand_id
1 'polypeptide(L)'
;KYAEQKQRFISIVKATYIADTPQATKDRIKTFVRKLAVSQDKEQSEIALEAIGKESIGKLAALLNSSKEQVRLRAARCMLNLGSNLGLKTLRQIAADKDSGYRIEALKAITAAAKRNDAAAISRRLLNDDDFAVTLAAYEQLRKLDDITIAQERIAHRFYLEQIAQTKRKAIFVSRSGQPRIVLFGAPIKCRDNTFIQSADGNITINAPAGQKYVSLIRKHPKRPSVVIQLKSSFELGDIIRTLCEEPVKKAGEGPRGLGVSYSDVIVLLKRMCDKGVVEAQFQAGPLPKIALKK
;
A
#
# COMPACT_ATOMS: atom_id res chain seq x y z
N LYS A 1 3.92 10.18 -18.62
CA LYS A 1 3.47 10.74 -17.32
C LYS A 1 2.14 10.15 -16.83
N TYR A 2 1.16 9.86 -17.71
CA TYR A 2 -0.17 9.37 -17.30
C TYR A 2 -0.43 7.88 -17.52
N ALA A 3 0.60 7.03 -17.62
CA ALA A 3 0.44 5.59 -17.90
C ALA A 3 -0.54 4.90 -16.92
N GLU A 4 -0.44 5.25 -15.64
CA GLU A 4 -1.28 4.72 -14.55
C GLU A 4 -2.53 5.59 -14.26
N GLN A 5 -2.77 6.65 -15.04
CA GLN A 5 -3.83 7.65 -14.81
C GLN A 5 -4.72 7.83 -16.05
N LYS A 6 -5.17 6.72 -16.65
CA LYS A 6 -5.95 6.70 -17.90
C LYS A 6 -7.15 7.66 -17.88
N GLN A 7 -7.94 7.66 -16.81
CA GLN A 7 -9.12 8.53 -16.71
C GLN A 7 -8.77 10.02 -16.62
N ARG A 8 -7.70 10.36 -15.89
CA ARG A 8 -7.20 11.73 -15.82
C ARG A 8 -6.71 12.18 -17.19
N PHE A 9 -5.95 11.33 -17.88
CA PHE A 9 -5.49 11.61 -19.25
C PHE A 9 -6.65 11.86 -20.21
N ILE A 10 -7.67 11.00 -20.22
CA ILE A 10 -8.88 11.19 -21.04
C ILE A 10 -9.55 12.52 -20.72
N SER A 11 -9.63 12.88 -19.44
CA SER A 11 -10.24 14.15 -19.00
C SER A 11 -9.44 15.37 -19.47
N ILE A 12 -8.11 15.30 -19.43
CA ILE A 12 -7.21 16.33 -19.95
C ILE A 12 -7.39 16.48 -21.46
N VAL A 13 -7.36 15.37 -22.21
CA VAL A 13 -7.54 15.38 -23.68
C VAL A 13 -8.89 15.98 -24.07
N LYS A 14 -9.96 15.66 -23.34
CA LYS A 14 -11.29 16.26 -23.56
C LYS A 14 -11.34 17.75 -23.22
N ALA A 15 -10.45 18.23 -22.35
CA ALA A 15 -10.35 19.64 -21.97
C ALA A 15 -9.35 20.43 -22.84
N THR A 16 -8.57 19.76 -23.69
CA THR A 16 -7.66 20.40 -24.63
C THR A 16 -8.46 21.14 -25.70
N TYR A 17 -8.09 22.38 -25.96
CA TYR A 17 -8.68 23.21 -27.01
C TYR A 17 -7.72 23.36 -28.19
N ILE A 18 -8.28 23.59 -29.37
CA ILE A 18 -7.52 23.87 -30.60
C ILE A 18 -7.11 25.35 -30.58
N ALA A 19 -5.87 25.60 -31.01
CA ALA A 19 -5.14 26.87 -31.10
C ALA A 19 -5.95 28.15 -30.84
N ASP A 20 -5.57 28.88 -29.80
CA ASP A 20 -6.11 30.19 -29.45
C ASP A 20 -5.01 31.25 -29.43
N THR A 21 -5.39 32.52 -29.54
CA THR A 21 -4.42 33.62 -29.43
C THR A 21 -3.75 33.63 -28.04
N PRO A 22 -2.50 34.12 -27.91
CA PRO A 22 -1.83 34.21 -26.60
C PRO A 22 -2.63 34.98 -25.54
N GLN A 23 -3.42 35.97 -25.96
CA GLN A 23 -4.28 36.74 -25.07
C GLN A 23 -5.46 35.90 -24.56
N ALA A 24 -6.14 35.17 -25.45
CA ALA A 24 -7.23 34.26 -25.07
C ALA A 24 -6.76 33.19 -24.07
N THR A 25 -5.55 32.65 -24.26
CA THR A 25 -4.96 31.69 -23.30
C THR A 25 -4.72 32.33 -21.93
N LYS A 26 -4.16 33.54 -21.86
CA LYS A 26 -3.98 34.26 -20.59
C LYS A 26 -5.31 34.50 -19.85
N ASP A 27 -6.35 34.89 -20.58
CA ASP A 27 -7.68 35.14 -20.00
C ASP A 27 -8.36 33.86 -19.50
N ARG A 28 -8.16 32.74 -20.21
CA ARG A 28 -8.58 31.41 -19.74
C ARG A 28 -7.86 30.97 -18.49
N ILE A 29 -6.53 31.11 -18.44
CA ILE A 29 -5.74 30.79 -17.24
C ILE A 29 -6.28 31.59 -16.05
N LYS A 30 -6.48 32.90 -16.22
CA LYS A 30 -7.03 33.77 -15.16
C LYS A 30 -8.41 33.28 -14.69
N THR A 31 -9.26 32.88 -15.63
CA THR A 31 -10.60 32.35 -15.35
C THR A 31 -10.54 31.06 -14.55
N PHE A 32 -9.76 30.06 -14.99
CA PHE A 32 -9.70 28.78 -14.30
C PHE A 32 -8.95 28.85 -12.97
N VAL A 33 -7.93 29.71 -12.83
CA VAL A 33 -7.29 29.97 -11.53
C VAL A 33 -8.27 30.59 -10.55
N ARG A 34 -9.10 31.55 -10.99
CA ARG A 34 -10.18 32.10 -10.15
C ARG A 34 -11.18 31.02 -9.76
N LYS A 35 -11.65 30.21 -10.71
CA LYS A 35 -12.60 29.11 -10.44
C LYS A 35 -12.01 28.08 -9.48
N LEU A 36 -10.73 27.72 -9.64
CA LEU A 36 -10.04 26.80 -8.73
C LEU A 36 -10.03 27.31 -7.28
N ALA A 37 -9.95 28.64 -7.08
CA ALA A 37 -9.95 29.26 -5.76
C ALA A 37 -11.34 29.31 -5.09
N VAL A 38 -12.41 29.56 -5.86
CA VAL A 38 -13.72 29.90 -5.29
C VAL A 38 -14.85 28.94 -5.63
N SER A 39 -14.76 28.15 -6.70
CA SER A 39 -15.87 27.28 -7.13
C SER A 39 -16.00 26.03 -6.24
N GLN A 40 -17.16 25.40 -6.34
CA GLN A 40 -17.39 24.07 -5.77
C GLN A 40 -16.65 23.00 -6.61
N ASP A 41 -16.82 23.03 -7.93
CA ASP A 41 -16.10 22.15 -8.85
C ASP A 41 -14.68 22.65 -9.17
N LYS A 42 -13.79 22.40 -8.21
CA LYS A 42 -12.36 22.71 -8.34
C LYS A 42 -11.63 21.71 -9.25
N GLU A 43 -12.17 20.50 -9.43
CA GLU A 43 -11.52 19.47 -10.22
C GLU A 43 -11.52 19.80 -11.71
N GLN A 44 -12.66 20.26 -12.22
CA GLN A 44 -12.75 20.67 -13.63
C GLN A 44 -11.78 21.81 -13.95
N SER A 45 -11.64 22.77 -13.02
CA SER A 45 -10.70 23.90 -13.18
C SER A 45 -9.25 23.44 -13.18
N GLU A 46 -8.92 22.47 -12.34
CA GLU A 46 -7.59 21.86 -12.28
C GLU A 46 -7.25 21.10 -13.57
N ILE A 47 -8.19 20.31 -14.11
CA ILE A 47 -8.04 19.59 -15.37
C ILE A 47 -7.84 20.57 -16.53
N ALA A 48 -8.62 21.65 -16.58
CA ALA A 48 -8.48 22.66 -17.62
C ALA A 48 -7.12 23.36 -17.57
N LEU A 49 -6.63 23.71 -16.38
CA LEU A 49 -5.30 24.32 -16.20
C LEU A 49 -4.17 23.37 -16.60
N GLU A 50 -4.35 22.08 -16.33
CA GLU A 50 -3.42 21.02 -16.74
C GLU A 50 -3.42 20.83 -18.26
N ALA A 51 -4.59 20.93 -18.91
CA ALA A 51 -4.73 20.88 -20.37
C ALA A 51 -4.12 22.10 -21.07
N ILE A 52 -4.19 23.29 -20.47
CA ILE A 52 -3.49 24.50 -20.97
C ILE A 52 -1.97 24.29 -20.95
N GLY A 53 -1.44 23.67 -19.89
CA GLY A 53 -0.02 23.37 -19.79
C GLY A 53 0.79 24.37 -18.97
N LYS A 54 2.10 24.46 -19.25
CA LYS A 54 3.09 25.14 -18.40
C LYS A 54 2.85 26.64 -18.21
N GLU A 55 2.13 27.29 -19.13
CA GLU A 55 1.77 28.71 -19.04
C GLU A 55 0.94 29.02 -17.78
N SER A 56 0.19 28.04 -17.28
CA SER A 56 -0.62 28.15 -16.05
C SER A 56 0.22 28.27 -14.77
N ILE A 57 1.50 27.84 -14.77
CA ILE A 57 2.32 27.69 -13.55
C ILE A 57 2.45 29.01 -12.79
N GLY A 58 2.71 30.12 -13.50
CA GLY A 58 2.94 31.42 -12.87
C GLY A 58 1.72 31.91 -12.07
N LYS A 59 0.51 31.72 -12.59
CA LYS A 59 -0.73 32.10 -11.89
C LYS A 59 -1.13 31.09 -10.83
N LEU A 60 -0.85 29.79 -11.03
CA LEU A 60 -1.08 28.75 -10.03
C LEU A 60 -0.27 28.95 -8.75
N ALA A 61 0.94 29.48 -8.85
CA ALA A 61 1.82 29.70 -7.69
C ALA A 61 1.18 30.55 -6.59
N ALA A 62 0.35 31.54 -6.95
CA ALA A 62 -0.37 32.37 -5.99
C ALA A 62 -1.35 31.58 -5.10
N LEU A 63 -1.91 30.48 -5.61
CA LEU A 63 -2.86 29.64 -4.89
C LEU A 63 -2.21 28.74 -3.84
N LEU A 64 -0.89 28.57 -3.86
CA LEU A 64 -0.16 27.83 -2.83
C LEU A 64 -0.26 28.48 -1.45
N ASN A 65 -0.57 29.78 -1.39
CA ASN A 65 -0.77 30.54 -0.15
C ASN A 65 -2.25 30.72 0.22
N SER A 66 -3.17 29.99 -0.44
CA SER A 66 -4.59 30.06 -0.10
C SER A 66 -4.85 29.59 1.32
N SER A 67 -5.78 30.23 2.03
CA SER A 67 -6.26 29.77 3.34
C SER A 67 -6.96 28.40 3.25
N LYS A 68 -7.55 28.07 2.09
CA LYS A 68 -8.25 26.80 1.86
C LYS A 68 -7.27 25.70 1.46
N GLU A 69 -7.13 24.67 2.28
CA GLU A 69 -6.21 23.56 2.02
C GLU A 69 -6.48 22.83 0.70
N GLN A 70 -7.75 22.59 0.37
CA GLN A 70 -8.13 21.95 -0.90
C GLN A 70 -7.62 22.74 -2.11
N VAL A 71 -7.60 24.08 -2.03
CA VAL A 71 -7.09 24.94 -3.10
C VAL A 71 -5.57 24.78 -3.22
N ARG A 72 -4.85 24.81 -2.09
CA ARG A 72 -3.41 24.56 -2.05
C ARG A 72 -3.04 23.19 -2.63
N LEU A 73 -3.74 22.14 -2.22
CA LEU A 73 -3.58 20.77 -2.70
C LEU A 73 -3.68 20.69 -4.23
N ARG A 74 -4.78 21.20 -4.78
CA ARG A 74 -5.07 21.10 -6.22
C ARG A 74 -4.12 21.93 -7.06
N ALA A 75 -3.79 23.16 -6.61
CA ALA A 75 -2.80 23.99 -7.28
C ALA A 75 -1.44 23.30 -7.30
N ALA A 76 -1.00 22.77 -6.15
CA ALA A 76 0.28 22.09 -6.02
C ALA A 76 0.36 20.80 -6.86
N ARG A 77 -0.72 20.00 -6.88
CA ARG A 77 -0.83 18.81 -7.76
C ARG A 77 -0.76 19.18 -9.23
N CYS A 78 -1.51 20.19 -9.66
CA CYS A 78 -1.49 20.67 -11.05
C CYS A 78 -0.08 21.12 -11.45
N MET A 79 0.58 21.94 -10.63
CA MET A 79 1.96 22.39 -10.88
C MET A 79 2.94 21.20 -11.01
N LEU A 80 2.82 20.20 -10.13
CA LEU A 80 3.66 19.01 -10.18
C LEU A 80 3.39 18.18 -11.45
N ASN A 81 2.13 18.03 -11.86
CA ASN A 81 1.75 17.39 -13.11
C ASN A 81 2.27 18.14 -14.35
N LEU A 82 2.38 19.46 -14.28
CA LEU A 82 3.00 20.30 -15.33
C LEU A 82 4.54 20.26 -15.32
N GLY A 83 5.14 19.56 -14.35
CA GLY A 83 6.59 19.39 -14.24
C GLY A 83 7.29 20.46 -13.39
N SER A 84 6.54 21.26 -12.62
CA SER A 84 7.09 22.24 -11.69
C SER A 84 7.15 21.68 -10.27
N ASN A 85 8.33 21.71 -9.66
CA ASN A 85 8.54 21.27 -8.27
C ASN A 85 8.06 22.29 -7.21
N LEU A 86 7.59 23.48 -7.62
CA LEU A 86 7.14 24.52 -6.69
C LEU A 86 5.99 24.03 -5.78
N GLY A 87 5.13 23.15 -6.28
CA GLY A 87 4.04 22.54 -5.50
C GLY A 87 4.49 21.42 -4.54
N LEU A 88 5.70 20.86 -4.70
CA LEU A 88 6.12 19.68 -3.95
C LEU A 88 6.20 19.95 -2.44
N LYS A 89 6.67 21.13 -2.04
CA LYS A 89 6.74 21.52 -0.62
C LYS A 89 5.34 21.53 0.02
N THR A 90 4.37 22.13 -0.65
CA THR A 90 2.98 22.19 -0.20
C THR A 90 2.36 20.80 -0.08
N LEU A 91 2.53 19.94 -1.09
CA LEU A 91 2.01 18.56 -1.01
C LEU A 91 2.69 17.75 0.11
N ARG A 92 4.00 17.94 0.32
CA ARG A 92 4.73 17.29 1.42
C ARG A 92 4.22 17.73 2.80
N GLN A 93 3.85 19.00 2.94
CA GLN A 93 3.25 19.52 4.18
C GLN A 93 1.87 18.91 4.42
N ILE A 94 0.99 18.94 3.42
CA ILE A 94 -0.36 18.34 3.50
C ILE A 94 -0.30 16.84 3.80
N ALA A 95 0.62 16.10 3.17
CA ALA A 95 0.80 14.66 3.43
C ALA A 95 1.28 14.36 4.87
N ALA A 96 1.98 15.30 5.50
CA ALA A 96 2.56 15.14 6.84
C ALA A 96 1.69 15.68 7.97
N ASP A 97 0.80 16.63 7.66
CA ASP A 97 -0.14 17.21 8.61
C ASP A 97 -1.13 16.15 9.09
N LYS A 98 -1.21 15.95 10.41
CA LYS A 98 -2.05 14.91 11.03
C LYS A 98 -3.54 15.25 10.98
N ASP A 99 -3.86 16.54 10.92
CA ASP A 99 -5.24 17.03 10.95
C ASP A 99 -5.81 17.21 9.53
N SER A 100 -4.98 17.03 8.50
CA SER A 100 -5.41 17.17 7.11
C SER A 100 -6.30 16.02 6.66
N GLY A 101 -7.44 16.34 6.03
CA GLY A 101 -8.27 15.37 5.33
C GLY A 101 -7.70 14.91 3.97
N TYR A 102 -6.59 15.53 3.51
CA TYR A 102 -6.06 15.35 2.15
C TYR A 102 -4.72 14.59 2.10
N ARG A 103 -4.28 14.00 3.22
CA ARG A 103 -2.95 13.38 3.37
C ARG A 103 -2.65 12.34 2.29
N ILE A 104 -3.57 11.39 2.11
CA ILE A 104 -3.44 10.30 1.13
C ILE A 104 -3.50 10.84 -0.30
N GLU A 105 -4.33 11.86 -0.55
CA GLU A 105 -4.44 12.49 -1.87
C GLU A 105 -3.15 13.23 -2.24
N ALA A 106 -2.56 13.96 -1.30
CA ALA A 106 -1.28 14.63 -1.47
C ALA A 106 -0.15 13.61 -1.72
N LEU A 107 -0.11 12.52 -0.96
CA LEU A 107 0.87 11.45 -1.17
C LEU A 107 0.76 10.84 -2.57
N LYS A 108 -0.46 10.50 -3.01
CA LYS A 108 -0.71 9.99 -4.37
C LYS A 108 -0.30 10.97 -5.46
N ALA A 109 -0.54 12.27 -5.25
CA ALA A 109 -0.11 13.31 -6.19
C ALA A 109 1.41 13.38 -6.31
N ILE A 110 2.12 13.30 -5.19
CA ILE A 110 3.59 13.27 -5.14
C ILE A 110 4.11 12.04 -5.90
N THR A 111 3.59 10.85 -5.61
CA THR A 111 4.13 9.61 -6.20
C THR A 111 3.79 9.46 -7.68
N ALA A 112 2.73 10.11 -8.14
CA ALA A 112 2.36 10.17 -9.54
C ALA A 112 3.27 11.07 -10.39
N ALA A 113 3.81 12.17 -9.83
CA ALA A 113 4.39 13.24 -10.64
C ALA A 113 5.75 13.78 -10.18
N ALA A 114 6.15 13.55 -8.93
CA ALA A 114 7.47 13.95 -8.44
C ALA A 114 8.58 13.04 -9.00
N LYS A 115 9.83 13.45 -8.79
CA LYS A 115 10.98 12.58 -9.04
C LYS A 115 10.89 11.34 -8.13
N ARG A 116 11.33 10.19 -8.63
CA ARG A 116 11.31 8.91 -7.91
C ARG A 116 11.90 9.01 -6.50
N ASN A 117 13.05 9.69 -6.35
CA ASN A 117 13.72 9.83 -5.06
C ASN A 117 12.91 10.66 -4.05
N ASP A 118 12.25 11.73 -4.49
CA ASP A 118 11.38 12.53 -3.63
C ASP A 118 10.15 11.75 -3.18
N ALA A 119 9.52 11.04 -4.12
CA ALA A 119 8.37 10.17 -3.84
C ALA A 119 8.73 9.05 -2.85
N ALA A 120 9.87 8.38 -3.06
CA ALA A 120 10.38 7.35 -2.18
C ALA A 120 10.69 7.91 -0.78
N ALA A 121 11.44 9.01 -0.68
CA ALA A 121 11.81 9.60 0.60
C ALA A 121 10.59 10.01 1.45
N ILE A 122 9.58 10.63 0.82
CA ILE A 122 8.34 11.01 1.50
C ILE A 122 7.57 9.76 1.95
N SER A 123 7.46 8.75 1.10
CA SER A 123 6.73 7.52 1.43
C SER A 123 7.41 6.74 2.56
N ARG A 124 8.76 6.63 2.55
CA ARG A 124 9.50 6.00 3.66
C ARG A 124 9.24 6.68 5.00
N ARG A 125 9.19 8.01 5.02
CA ARG A 125 8.85 8.77 6.24
C ARG A 125 7.46 8.41 6.76
N LEU A 126 6.48 8.28 5.86
CA LEU A 126 5.09 7.98 6.20
C LEU A 126 4.83 6.51 6.58
N LEU A 127 5.82 5.61 6.44
CA LEU A 127 5.73 4.26 7.02
C LEU A 127 5.65 4.27 8.55
N ASN A 128 6.08 5.35 9.20
CA ASN A 128 6.03 5.54 10.65
C ASN A 128 4.82 6.37 11.10
N ASP A 129 3.80 6.51 10.25
CA ASP A 129 2.59 7.25 10.63
C ASP A 129 1.72 6.50 11.63
N ASP A 130 1.08 7.24 12.55
CA ASP A 130 0.13 6.71 13.53
C ASP A 130 -1.20 6.28 12.89
N ASP A 131 -1.55 6.85 11.73
CA ASP A 131 -2.70 6.42 10.93
C ASP A 131 -2.29 5.30 9.97
N PHE A 132 -2.85 4.11 10.20
CA PHE A 132 -2.57 2.94 9.36
C PHE A 132 -2.98 3.13 7.90
N ALA A 133 -4.01 3.92 7.61
CA ALA A 133 -4.41 4.20 6.23
C ALA A 133 -3.30 4.95 5.48
N VAL A 134 -2.59 5.86 6.16
CA VAL A 134 -1.43 6.57 5.61
C VAL A 134 -0.22 5.65 5.50
N THR A 135 0.06 4.83 6.52
CA THR A 135 1.12 3.81 6.47
C THR A 135 0.94 2.86 5.28
N LEU A 136 -0.28 2.33 5.11
CA LEU A 136 -0.62 1.42 4.02
C LEU A 136 -0.49 2.13 2.67
N ALA A 137 -0.99 3.36 2.54
CA ALA A 137 -0.85 4.14 1.31
C ALA A 137 0.62 4.36 0.93
N ALA A 138 1.49 4.65 1.90
CA ALA A 138 2.91 4.83 1.71
C ALA A 138 3.62 3.54 1.29
N TYR A 139 3.31 2.42 1.95
CA TYR A 139 3.79 1.10 1.54
C TYR A 139 3.39 0.78 0.09
N GLU A 140 2.12 0.98 -0.29
CA GLU A 140 1.66 0.73 -1.67
C GLU A 140 2.44 1.55 -2.69
N GLN A 141 2.87 2.78 -2.33
CA GLN A 141 3.70 3.58 -3.22
C GLN A 141 5.12 3.03 -3.31
N LEU A 142 5.75 2.73 -2.18
CA LEU A 142 7.10 2.15 -2.15
C LEU A 142 7.17 0.83 -2.92
N ARG A 143 6.12 0.02 -2.83
CA ARG A 143 6.00 -1.23 -3.57
C ARG A 143 5.97 -1.00 -5.09
N LYS A 144 5.24 0.01 -5.57
CA LYS A 144 5.24 0.39 -6.99
C LYS A 144 6.58 0.94 -7.45
N LEU A 145 7.33 1.55 -6.53
CA LEU A 145 8.67 2.07 -6.76
C LEU A 145 9.76 1.02 -6.55
N ASP A 146 9.41 -0.25 -6.33
CA ASP A 146 10.37 -1.34 -6.08
C ASP A 146 11.44 -0.92 -5.05
N ASP A 147 10.99 -0.34 -3.95
CA ASP A 147 11.87 0.28 -2.96
C ASP A 147 12.51 -0.76 -2.05
N ILE A 148 13.83 -0.65 -1.85
CA ILE A 148 14.64 -1.57 -1.03
C ILE A 148 14.17 -1.70 0.44
N THR A 149 13.34 -0.77 0.92
CA THR A 149 12.74 -0.87 2.26
C THR A 149 11.75 -2.02 2.42
N ILE A 150 11.29 -2.62 1.33
CA ILE A 150 10.39 -3.76 1.33
C ILE A 150 11.20 -5.01 0.97
N ALA A 151 11.48 -5.85 1.97
CA ALA A 151 12.03 -7.17 1.71
C ALA A 151 10.91 -8.07 1.18
N GLN A 152 11.03 -8.53 -0.06
CA GLN A 152 10.00 -9.31 -0.73
C GLN A 152 10.48 -10.74 -0.99
N GLU A 153 9.65 -11.71 -0.66
CA GLU A 153 9.86 -13.14 -0.90
C GLU A 153 8.62 -13.74 -1.56
N ARG A 154 8.79 -14.62 -2.54
CA ARG A 154 7.67 -15.34 -3.18
C ARG A 154 7.53 -16.74 -2.58
N ILE A 155 6.42 -17.01 -1.91
CA ILE A 155 6.17 -18.28 -1.20
C ILE A 155 5.41 -19.26 -2.10
N ALA A 156 5.96 -20.46 -2.29
CA ALA A 156 5.39 -21.54 -3.11
C ALA A 156 4.89 -21.10 -4.51
N HIS A 157 5.47 -20.04 -5.08
CA HIS A 157 5.01 -19.38 -6.32
C HIS A 157 3.55 -18.89 -6.30
N ARG A 158 2.92 -18.75 -5.12
CA ARG A 158 1.48 -18.43 -4.97
C ARG A 158 1.22 -17.01 -4.50
N PHE A 159 2.02 -16.50 -3.58
CA PHE A 159 1.83 -15.17 -3.01
C PHE A 159 3.16 -14.57 -2.56
N TYR A 160 3.14 -13.28 -2.22
CA TYR A 160 4.29 -12.58 -1.69
C TYR A 160 4.22 -12.44 -0.18
N LEU A 161 5.33 -12.76 0.50
CA LEU A 161 5.59 -12.35 1.87
C LEU A 161 6.49 -11.11 1.80
N GLU A 162 5.98 -9.99 2.30
CA GLU A 162 6.68 -8.71 2.28
C GLU A 162 6.93 -8.24 3.72
N GLN A 163 8.13 -7.75 4.01
CA GLN A 163 8.53 -7.36 5.35
C GLN A 163 9.12 -5.95 5.36
N ILE A 164 8.70 -5.16 6.35
CA ILE A 164 9.13 -3.78 6.54
C ILE A 164 9.62 -3.63 7.97
N ALA A 165 10.94 -3.54 8.15
CA ALA A 165 11.55 -3.42 9.48
C ALA A 165 11.49 -1.98 10.03
N GLN A 166 11.55 -0.98 9.15
CA GLN A 166 11.68 0.44 9.52
C GLN A 166 10.34 1.10 9.89
N THR A 167 9.54 0.43 10.72
CA THR A 167 8.31 1.02 11.29
C THR A 167 8.10 0.59 12.74
N LYS A 168 7.65 1.54 13.58
CA LYS A 168 7.37 1.26 15.00
C LYS A 168 6.12 0.41 15.20
N ARG A 169 5.17 0.48 14.27
CA ARG A 169 3.88 -0.21 14.38
C ARG A 169 4.00 -1.66 13.92
N LYS A 170 3.62 -2.59 14.77
CA LYS A 170 3.44 -4.00 14.38
C LYS A 170 2.06 -4.20 13.78
N ALA A 171 2.01 -4.51 12.50
CA ALA A 171 0.76 -4.80 11.80
C ALA A 171 0.96 -5.86 10.72
N ILE A 172 -0.10 -6.61 10.45
CA ILE A 172 -0.20 -7.59 9.39
C ILE A 172 -1.26 -7.09 8.42
N PHE A 173 -0.87 -6.86 7.17
CA PHE A 173 -1.83 -6.59 6.09
C PHE A 173 -1.92 -7.79 5.15
N VAL A 174 -3.14 -8.16 4.75
CA VAL A 174 -3.38 -9.23 3.78
C VAL A 174 -4.18 -8.71 2.58
N SER A 175 -3.67 -8.94 1.38
CA SER A 175 -4.37 -8.55 0.15
C SER A 175 -5.41 -9.58 -0.27
N ARG A 176 -6.68 -9.18 -0.31
CA ARG A 176 -7.81 -10.04 -0.74
C ARG A 176 -8.24 -9.81 -2.17
N SER A 177 -7.60 -8.88 -2.89
CA SER A 177 -7.89 -8.56 -4.28
C SER A 177 -6.61 -8.30 -5.07
N GLY A 178 -6.58 -8.66 -6.34
CA GLY A 178 -5.37 -8.51 -7.17
C GLY A 178 -4.30 -9.52 -6.76
N GLN A 179 -3.04 -9.08 -6.65
CA GLN A 179 -1.91 -9.96 -6.31
C GLN A 179 -1.95 -10.38 -4.82
N PRO A 180 -2.05 -11.69 -4.52
CA PRO A 180 -2.06 -12.19 -3.14
C PRO A 180 -0.74 -11.87 -2.44
N ARG A 181 -0.84 -11.32 -1.22
CA ARG A 181 0.33 -10.98 -0.41
C ARG A 181 0.00 -10.86 1.07
N ILE A 182 1.01 -11.08 1.90
CA ILE A 182 1.02 -10.84 3.35
C ILE A 182 2.15 -9.86 3.62
N VAL A 183 1.85 -8.77 4.32
CA VAL A 183 2.81 -7.71 4.63
C VAL A 183 2.98 -7.62 6.14
N LEU A 184 4.21 -7.74 6.61
CA LEU A 184 4.59 -7.62 8.01
C LEU A 184 5.24 -6.25 8.24
N PHE A 185 4.46 -5.33 8.81
CA PHE A 185 4.94 -4.03 9.29
C PHE A 185 5.57 -4.21 10.67
N GLY A 186 6.77 -3.68 10.87
CA GLY A 186 7.50 -3.77 12.13
C GLY A 186 8.19 -5.12 12.29
N ALA A 187 8.68 -5.67 11.18
CA ALA A 187 9.41 -6.93 11.18
C ALA A 187 10.77 -6.79 11.93
N PRO A 188 11.24 -7.82 12.64
CA PRO A 188 10.60 -9.12 12.82
C PRO A 188 9.42 -9.05 13.81
N ILE A 189 8.29 -9.65 13.44
CA ILE A 189 7.16 -9.89 14.34
C ILE A 189 7.35 -11.30 14.92
N LYS A 190 7.26 -11.44 16.24
CA LYS A 190 7.42 -12.73 16.93
C LYS A 190 6.10 -13.25 17.49
N CYS A 191 5.93 -14.55 17.40
CA CYS A 191 4.95 -15.32 18.14
C CYS A 191 5.39 -15.43 19.61
N ARG A 192 4.45 -15.32 20.55
CA ARG A 192 4.71 -15.65 21.96
C ARG A 192 4.96 -17.16 22.13
N ASP A 193 5.65 -17.50 23.21
CA ASP A 193 5.75 -18.87 23.68
C ASP A 193 4.44 -19.32 24.38
N ASN A 194 4.45 -20.54 24.90
CA ASN A 194 3.34 -21.20 25.56
C ASN A 194 2.00 -21.05 24.83
N THR A 195 2.02 -21.26 23.51
CA THR A 195 0.90 -20.96 22.62
C THR A 195 0.36 -22.22 21.97
N PHE A 196 -0.97 -22.30 21.84
CA PHE A 196 -1.64 -23.29 21.01
C PHE A 196 -2.72 -22.64 20.12
N ILE A 197 -2.53 -22.75 18.80
CA ILE A 197 -3.46 -22.26 17.78
C ILE A 197 -3.79 -23.42 16.85
N GLN A 198 -5.07 -23.61 16.56
CA GLN A 198 -5.54 -24.63 15.63
C GLN A 198 -6.46 -23.96 14.59
N SER A 199 -6.51 -24.48 13.36
CA SER A 199 -7.50 -24.10 12.36
C SER A 199 -8.91 -24.56 12.79
N ALA A 200 -9.96 -23.99 12.17
CA ALA A 200 -11.34 -24.32 12.52
C ALA A 200 -11.69 -25.79 12.28
N ASP A 201 -11.10 -26.39 11.26
CA ASP A 201 -11.27 -27.80 10.87
C ASP A 201 -10.33 -28.77 11.63
N GLY A 202 -9.49 -28.27 12.53
CA GLY A 202 -8.54 -29.08 13.29
C GLY A 202 -7.35 -29.63 12.48
N ASN A 203 -7.22 -29.26 11.20
CA ASN A 203 -6.22 -29.84 10.29
C ASN A 203 -4.86 -29.17 10.37
N ILE A 204 -4.77 -27.93 10.85
CA ILE A 204 -3.52 -27.20 11.00
C ILE A 204 -3.36 -26.79 12.47
N THR A 205 -2.21 -27.05 13.06
CA THR A 205 -1.88 -26.69 14.44
C THR A 205 -0.54 -25.97 14.50
N ILE A 206 -0.49 -24.88 15.25
CA ILE A 206 0.69 -24.10 15.60
C ILE A 206 0.83 -24.22 17.12
N ASN A 207 1.89 -24.86 17.58
CA ASN A 207 2.13 -25.11 18.99
C ASN A 207 3.53 -24.66 19.37
N ALA A 208 3.64 -23.81 20.38
CA ALA A 208 4.91 -23.35 20.94
C ALA A 208 4.91 -23.65 22.44
N PRO A 209 5.24 -24.88 22.87
CA PRO A 209 5.23 -25.25 24.28
C PRO A 209 6.24 -24.44 25.10
N ALA A 210 5.93 -24.18 26.38
CA ALA A 210 6.84 -23.52 27.30
C ALA A 210 8.21 -24.24 27.36
N GLY A 211 9.29 -23.47 27.38
CA GLY A 211 10.67 -23.97 27.47
C GLY A 211 11.26 -24.48 26.14
N GLN A 212 10.49 -24.53 25.04
CA GLN A 212 11.03 -24.92 23.74
C GLN A 212 11.59 -23.72 22.96
N LYS A 213 12.65 -23.98 22.17
CA LYS A 213 13.32 -22.98 21.33
C LYS A 213 12.73 -22.88 19.91
N TYR A 214 11.62 -23.56 19.64
CA TYR A 214 11.00 -23.62 18.32
C TYR A 214 9.48 -23.65 18.41
N VAL A 215 8.83 -23.29 17.31
CA VAL A 215 7.40 -23.45 17.08
C VAL A 215 7.18 -24.71 16.27
N SER A 216 6.31 -25.60 16.76
CA SER A 216 5.88 -26.80 16.06
C SER A 216 4.67 -26.51 15.18
N LEU A 217 4.78 -26.83 13.90
CA LEU A 217 3.75 -26.63 12.89
C LEU A 217 3.31 -27.99 12.36
N ILE A 218 2.03 -28.31 12.52
CA ILE A 218 1.48 -29.62 12.20
C ILE A 218 0.35 -29.45 11.18
N ARG A 219 0.33 -30.29 10.15
CA ARG A 219 -0.76 -30.37 9.18
C ARG A 219 -1.18 -31.82 8.94
N LYS A 220 -2.49 -32.08 9.02
CA LYS A 220 -3.12 -33.33 8.55
C LYS A 220 -3.32 -33.26 7.03
N HIS A 221 -3.00 -34.33 6.31
CA HIS A 221 -3.14 -34.36 4.86
C HIS A 221 -4.64 -34.31 4.47
N PRO A 222 -5.08 -33.36 3.62
CA PRO A 222 -6.51 -33.14 3.34
C PRO A 222 -7.27 -34.37 2.84
N LYS A 223 -6.60 -35.23 2.04
CA LYS A 223 -7.20 -36.47 1.48
C LYS A 223 -6.86 -37.74 2.26
N ARG A 224 -5.96 -37.66 3.25
CA ARG A 224 -5.44 -38.82 4.00
C ARG A 224 -5.21 -38.40 5.46
N PRO A 225 -6.25 -38.23 6.27
CA PRO A 225 -6.13 -37.62 7.60
C PRO A 225 -5.18 -38.34 8.56
N SER A 226 -4.90 -39.63 8.34
CA SER A 226 -3.89 -40.42 9.07
C SER A 226 -2.45 -39.96 8.79
N VAL A 227 -2.21 -39.29 7.66
CA VAL A 227 -0.90 -38.72 7.32
C VAL A 227 -0.79 -37.34 7.95
N VAL A 228 0.06 -37.25 8.97
CA VAL A 228 0.37 -36.01 9.68
C VAL A 228 1.81 -35.61 9.39
N ILE A 229 2.02 -34.37 8.96
CA ILE A 229 3.35 -33.80 8.75
C ILE A 229 3.58 -32.75 9.82
N GLN A 230 4.72 -32.84 10.50
CA GLN A 230 5.17 -31.88 11.50
C GLN A 230 6.51 -31.28 11.08
N LEU A 231 6.61 -29.95 11.15
CA LEU A 231 7.83 -29.19 10.91
C LEU A 231 8.10 -28.25 12.09
N LYS A 232 9.36 -27.85 12.23
CA LYS A 232 9.78 -26.85 13.22
C LYS A 232 10.06 -25.53 12.51
N SER A 233 9.73 -24.43 13.17
CA SER A 233 10.03 -23.07 12.73
C SER A 233 10.59 -22.26 13.89
N SER A 234 11.15 -21.09 13.60
CA SER A 234 11.50 -20.11 14.64
C SER A 234 10.22 -19.47 15.21
N PHE A 235 10.39 -18.57 16.18
CA PHE A 235 9.30 -17.74 16.68
C PHE A 235 8.98 -16.55 15.77
N GLU A 236 9.76 -16.30 14.72
CA GLU A 236 9.50 -15.21 13.79
C GLU A 236 8.34 -15.56 12.86
N LEU A 237 7.40 -14.63 12.75
CA LEU A 237 6.17 -14.84 11.99
C LEU A 237 6.44 -15.07 10.50
N GLY A 238 7.48 -14.45 9.95
CA GLY A 238 7.92 -14.69 8.57
C GLY A 238 8.33 -16.15 8.35
N ASP A 239 9.09 -16.72 9.27
CA ASP A 239 9.49 -18.14 9.22
C ASP A 239 8.29 -19.07 9.40
N ILE A 240 7.36 -18.74 10.31
CA ILE A 240 6.13 -19.52 10.51
C ILE A 240 5.30 -19.53 9.23
N ILE A 241 5.09 -18.37 8.60
CA ILE A 241 4.36 -18.26 7.32
C ILE A 241 5.04 -19.08 6.24
N ARG A 242 6.37 -18.97 6.11
CA ARG A 242 7.16 -19.74 5.14
C ARG A 242 6.99 -21.24 5.36
N THR A 243 7.23 -21.74 6.58
CA THR A 243 7.11 -23.17 6.90
C THR A 243 5.68 -23.69 6.74
N LEU A 244 4.64 -22.89 7.02
CA LEU A 244 3.25 -23.31 6.77
C LEU A 244 2.96 -23.43 5.27
N CYS A 245 3.39 -22.45 4.47
CA CYS A 245 2.86 -22.27 3.12
C CYS A 245 3.75 -22.80 2.00
N GLU A 246 5.06 -22.97 2.25
CA GLU A 246 5.99 -23.48 1.25
C GLU A 246 5.61 -24.89 0.79
N GLU A 247 6.08 -25.31 -0.38
CA GLU A 247 5.73 -26.62 -0.91
C GLU A 247 6.32 -27.77 -0.07
N PRO A 248 5.58 -28.88 0.10
CA PRO A 248 6.16 -30.12 0.60
C PRO A 248 7.23 -30.61 -0.38
N VAL A 249 8.43 -30.90 0.13
CA VAL A 249 9.52 -31.42 -0.70
C VAL A 249 9.12 -32.75 -1.35
N LYS A 250 9.26 -32.85 -2.69
CA LYS A 250 8.84 -34.02 -3.49
C LYS A 250 9.84 -35.18 -3.49
N LYS A 251 11.12 -34.96 -3.18
CA LYS A 251 12.18 -36.00 -3.08
C LYS A 251 13.24 -35.60 -2.04
N ALA A 252 13.89 -36.57 -1.39
CA ALA A 252 14.98 -36.33 -0.44
C ALA A 252 16.10 -35.51 -1.11
N GLY A 253 16.18 -34.22 -0.77
CA GLY A 253 17.11 -33.25 -1.34
C GLY A 253 16.74 -31.82 -0.95
N GLU A 254 17.76 -31.04 -0.62
CA GLU A 254 17.73 -29.74 0.05
C GLU A 254 16.86 -28.67 -0.64
N GLY A 255 16.02 -28.02 0.16
CA GLY A 255 15.13 -26.93 -0.23
C GLY A 255 14.21 -26.58 0.94
N PRO A 256 13.67 -25.35 1.02
CA PRO A 256 12.77 -24.97 2.10
C PRO A 256 11.53 -25.89 2.07
N ARG A 257 11.36 -26.68 3.13
CA ARG A 257 10.25 -27.62 3.28
C ARG A 257 9.09 -26.93 3.95
N GLY A 258 7.92 -26.95 3.32
CA GLY A 258 6.71 -26.43 3.93
C GLY A 258 5.57 -27.45 4.04
N LEU A 259 4.49 -27.02 4.68
CA LEU A 259 3.28 -27.82 4.87
C LEU A 259 2.27 -27.64 3.73
N GLY A 260 2.52 -26.74 2.76
CA GLY A 260 1.62 -26.48 1.62
C GLY A 260 0.25 -25.94 2.01
N VAL A 261 0.15 -25.21 3.13
CA VAL A 261 -1.07 -24.52 3.57
C VAL A 261 -1.45 -23.46 2.53
N SER A 262 -2.75 -23.29 2.26
CA SER A 262 -3.22 -22.34 1.26
C SER A 262 -3.13 -20.90 1.77
N TYR A 263 -3.13 -19.94 0.84
CA TYR A 263 -3.19 -18.51 1.19
C TYR A 263 -4.45 -18.20 2.03
N SER A 264 -5.60 -18.77 1.69
CA SER A 264 -6.85 -18.55 2.41
C SER A 264 -6.80 -19.10 3.85
N ASP A 265 -6.17 -20.26 4.05
CA ASP A 265 -6.07 -20.87 5.38
C ASP A 265 -5.08 -20.10 6.26
N VAL A 266 -3.93 -19.68 5.71
CA VAL A 266 -2.92 -18.96 6.50
C VAL A 266 -3.42 -17.59 6.95
N ILE A 267 -4.19 -16.85 6.13
CA ILE A 267 -4.72 -15.55 6.57
C ILE A 267 -5.74 -15.70 7.72
N VAL A 268 -6.52 -16.79 7.75
CA VAL A 268 -7.45 -17.09 8.84
C VAL A 268 -6.68 -17.45 10.12
N LEU A 269 -5.61 -18.24 9.98
CA LEU A 269 -4.71 -18.58 11.10
C LEU A 269 -4.02 -17.34 11.66
N LEU A 270 -3.49 -16.46 10.81
CA LEU A 270 -2.84 -15.21 11.23
C LEU A 270 -3.81 -14.30 11.98
N LYS A 271 -5.04 -14.13 11.47
CA LYS A 271 -6.08 -13.39 12.20
C LYS A 271 -6.32 -14.01 13.58
N ARG A 272 -6.47 -15.33 13.66
CA ARG A 272 -6.68 -16.05 14.93
C ARG A 272 -5.50 -15.89 15.90
N MET A 273 -4.26 -15.86 15.40
CA MET A 273 -3.06 -15.61 16.22
C MET A 273 -3.09 -14.19 16.81
N CYS A 274 -3.47 -13.19 16.03
CA CYS A 274 -3.65 -11.82 16.51
C CYS A 274 -4.80 -11.71 17.52
N ASP A 275 -5.97 -12.26 17.20
CA ASP A 275 -7.17 -12.20 18.07
C ASP A 275 -6.91 -12.85 19.44
N LYS A 276 -6.08 -13.90 19.49
CA LYS A 276 -5.69 -14.59 20.74
C LYS A 276 -4.49 -13.96 21.45
N GLY A 277 -3.94 -12.85 20.94
CA GLY A 277 -2.79 -12.16 21.53
C GLY A 277 -1.47 -12.96 21.46
N VAL A 278 -1.43 -14.01 20.65
CA VAL A 278 -0.21 -14.80 20.38
C VAL A 278 0.79 -13.98 19.56
N VAL A 279 0.26 -13.20 18.64
CA VAL A 279 1.02 -12.23 17.86
C VAL A 279 0.50 -10.84 18.21
N GLU A 280 1.37 -10.03 18.82
CA GLU A 280 1.09 -8.64 19.13
C GLU A 280 1.24 -7.77 17.88
N ALA A 281 0.25 -7.85 17.00
CA ALA A 281 0.16 -7.02 15.81
C ALA A 281 -1.30 -6.76 15.46
N GLN A 282 -1.59 -5.57 14.92
CA GLN A 282 -2.90 -5.31 14.35
C GLN A 282 -3.07 -6.11 13.05
N PHE A 283 -4.20 -6.78 12.86
CA PHE A 283 -4.52 -7.46 11.62
C PHE A 283 -5.47 -6.63 10.75
N GLN A 284 -5.06 -6.32 9.52
CA GLN A 284 -5.88 -5.61 8.54
C GLN A 284 -6.07 -6.45 7.26
N ALA A 285 -7.34 -6.72 6.94
CA ALA A 285 -7.71 -7.32 5.67
C ALA A 285 -7.98 -6.24 4.61
N GLY A 286 -7.40 -6.41 3.42
CA GLY A 286 -7.75 -5.60 2.24
C GLY A 286 -9.19 -5.83 1.78
N PRO A 287 -9.69 -5.00 0.86
CA PRO A 287 -11.04 -5.14 0.33
C PRO A 287 -11.20 -6.47 -0.41
N LEU A 288 -12.43 -7.00 -0.38
CA LEU A 288 -12.80 -8.13 -1.22
C LEU A 288 -12.72 -7.73 -2.70
N PRO A 289 -12.42 -8.69 -3.60
CA PRO A 289 -12.43 -8.41 -5.02
C PRO A 289 -13.86 -8.00 -5.42
N LYS A 290 -13.97 -6.94 -6.21
CA LYS A 290 -15.26 -6.56 -6.79
C LYS A 290 -15.65 -7.64 -7.79
N ILE A 291 -16.48 -8.58 -7.38
CA ILE A 291 -17.10 -9.54 -8.30
C ILE A 291 -18.05 -8.72 -9.16
N ALA A 292 -17.63 -8.39 -10.38
CA ALA A 292 -18.57 -7.89 -11.37
C ALA A 292 -19.54 -9.04 -11.64
N LEU A 293 -20.74 -8.96 -11.08
CA LEU A 293 -21.87 -9.73 -11.57
C LEU A 293 -22.00 -9.36 -13.05
N LYS A 294 -21.55 -10.24 -13.94
CA LYS A 294 -21.89 -10.16 -15.35
C LYS A 294 -23.42 -10.25 -15.40
N LYS A 295 -24.07 -9.12 -15.57
CA LYS A 295 -25.41 -9.06 -16.17
C LYS A 295 -25.22 -9.03 -17.68
#